data_AF-M1YXX2-F1
#
_entry.id   AF-M1YXX2-F1
#
_cell.length_a   1.000
_cell.length_b   1.000
_cell.length_c   1.000
_cell.angle_alpha   90.00
_cell.angle_beta   90.00
_cell.angle_gamma   90.00
#
_symmetry.space_group_name_H-M   'P 1'
#
loop_
_entity.id
_entity.type
_entity.pdbx_description
1 polymer ?
#
loop_
_entity_poly.entity_id
_entity_poly.type
_entity_poly.pdbx_seq_one_letter_code
_entity_poly.pdbx_strand_id
1 'polypeptide(L)'
;MRKLKHRFRSLGNERGIAALVMVLLGATLVTAIALSFLSQTQTKQYGSTLASTGVNAFMTAESGLRYTEKCLLNNDPACPAVTANTDWTLLTVGFTKTFGSGNGQFTITFAPVDSSTVVVTSVGTYRGAQQEVSKTIINTSACKLVPNVITTCGNPNIHAQATVVGNVETGYCPATPLVDPITLPPNPAGCPNLSYPPFLGVGFAAPYQYCSWTQLLGNVIINGPLTVYIAEKMELELFAQITINGDVTIVTGNDITLVDNASITVNGTLTIHTDEKLKLEDQASINVPSGDPARVLVLAGNHVEFHDDSVFVGGVITNNHIKLRNDAVFTGAAIADDGRLDKNTTATHGSTAGVNSPMYNQCLP
;
A
#
# COMPACT_ATOMS: atom_id res chain seq x y z
N MET A 1 45.72 89.09 35.30
CA MET A 1 46.85 89.07 34.35
C MET A 1 47.95 88.13 34.83
N ARG A 2 47.99 86.88 34.38
CA ARG A 2 49.23 86.09 34.27
C ARG A 2 49.01 84.94 33.29
N LYS A 3 49.99 84.78 32.41
CA LYS A 3 50.01 84.00 31.18
C LYS A 3 49.76 82.51 31.42
N LEU A 4 48.89 81.90 30.63
CA LEU A 4 49.04 80.52 30.18
C LEU A 4 48.82 80.48 28.67
N LYS A 5 49.93 80.79 27.99
CA LYS A 5 50.18 80.60 26.57
C LYS A 5 50.86 79.25 26.46
N HIS A 6 50.13 78.18 26.13
CA HIS A 6 50.76 76.95 25.66
C HIS A 6 49.91 76.23 24.60
N ARG A 7 50.40 76.35 23.36
CA ARG A 7 50.39 75.36 22.27
C ARG A 7 49.03 74.76 21.85
N PHE A 8 48.39 75.41 20.88
CA PHE A 8 47.73 74.72 19.76
C PHE A 8 48.56 74.94 18.49
N ARG A 9 49.63 74.16 18.34
CA ARG A 9 50.34 73.97 17.06
C ARG A 9 50.37 72.46 16.82
N SER A 10 49.34 71.92 16.17
CA SER A 10 49.34 70.65 15.43
C SER A 10 47.90 70.22 15.11
N LEU A 11 47.20 70.92 14.22
CA LEU A 11 45.91 70.44 13.68
C LEU A 11 45.87 70.42 12.14
N GLY A 12 46.99 70.78 11.49
CA GLY A 12 47.11 70.70 10.03
C GLY A 12 47.34 69.29 9.50
N ASN A 13 47.85 68.37 10.33
CA ASN A 13 48.19 67.01 9.92
C ASN A 13 47.14 65.96 10.33
N GLU A 14 46.19 66.30 11.21
CA GLU A 14 45.19 65.35 11.71
C GLU A 14 44.06 65.10 10.70
N ARG A 15 43.74 66.09 9.85
CA ARG A 15 42.75 65.90 8.77
C ARG A 15 43.22 64.89 7.71
N GLY A 16 44.53 64.84 7.44
CA GLY A 16 45.12 63.85 6.54
C GLY A 16 45.09 62.44 7.12
N ILE A 17 45.38 62.30 8.42
CA ILE A 17 45.31 61.01 9.13
C ILE A 17 43.87 60.52 9.23
N ALA A 18 42.91 61.38 9.55
CA ALA A 18 41.49 61.00 9.63
C ALA A 18 40.93 60.54 8.27
N ALA A 19 41.31 61.20 7.17
CA ALA A 19 40.93 60.79 5.82
C ALA A 19 41.53 59.42 5.46
N LEU A 20 42.81 59.18 5.80
CA LEU A 20 43.47 57.90 5.56
C LEU A 20 42.84 56.76 6.37
N VAL A 21 42.50 57.01 7.65
CA VAL A 21 41.82 56.03 8.52
C VAL A 21 40.42 55.71 8.01
N MET A 22 39.66 56.69 7.53
CA MET A 22 38.35 56.48 6.90
C MET A 22 38.44 55.62 5.63
N VAL A 23 39.45 55.84 4.79
CA VAL A 23 39.67 55.03 3.58
C VAL A 23 40.08 53.60 3.95
N LEU A 24 40.97 53.43 4.94
CA LEU A 24 41.35 52.11 5.43
C LEU A 24 40.17 51.35 6.04
N LEU A 25 39.35 52.01 6.86
CA LEU A 25 38.13 51.42 7.42
C LEU A 25 37.14 51.05 6.31
N GLY A 26 36.91 51.92 5.34
CA GLY A 26 36.08 51.65 4.17
C GLY A 26 36.58 50.43 3.38
N ALA A 27 37.89 50.35 3.11
CA ALA A 27 38.49 49.22 2.44
C ALA A 27 38.32 47.92 3.23
N THR A 28 38.60 47.93 4.54
CA THR A 28 38.43 46.74 5.40
C THR A 28 36.97 46.27 5.46
N LEU A 29 36.01 47.20 5.49
CA LEU A 29 34.58 46.88 5.49
C LEU A 29 34.17 46.21 4.18
N VAL A 30 34.60 46.76 3.03
CA VAL A 30 34.32 46.19 1.72
C VAL A 30 34.95 44.80 1.57
N THR A 31 36.19 44.61 2.04
CA THR A 31 36.84 43.30 2.04
C THR A 31 36.10 42.29 2.94
N ALA A 32 35.66 42.69 4.13
CA ALA A 32 34.91 41.83 5.03
C ALA A 32 33.55 41.39 4.43
N ILE A 33 32.85 42.30 3.76
CA ILE A 33 31.60 42.00 3.04
C ILE A 33 31.88 41.02 1.89
N ALA A 34 32.90 41.29 1.06
CA ALA A 34 33.25 40.41 -0.07
C ALA A 34 33.63 39.00 0.39
N LEU A 35 34.41 38.86 1.47
CA LEU A 35 34.76 37.56 2.05
C LEU A 35 33.54 36.82 2.60
N SER A 36 32.60 37.54 3.23
CA SER A 36 31.34 36.95 3.72
C SER A 36 30.47 36.43 2.58
N PHE A 37 30.37 37.18 1.46
CA PHE A 37 29.67 36.73 0.26
C PHE A 37 30.32 35.50 -0.38
N LEU A 38 31.66 35.49 -0.50
CA LEU A 38 32.41 34.34 -1.02
C LEU A 38 32.16 33.08 -0.19
N SER A 39 32.23 33.19 1.15
CA SER A 39 31.99 32.08 2.07
C SER A 39 30.57 31.51 1.95
N GLN A 40 29.54 32.37 1.95
CA GLN A 40 28.15 31.92 1.80
C GLN A 40 27.87 31.30 0.43
N THR A 41 28.47 31.84 -0.64
CA THR A 41 28.28 31.31 -2.00
C THR A 41 28.90 29.93 -2.14
N GLN A 42 30.11 29.73 -1.61
CA GLN A 42 30.75 28.41 -1.58
C GLN A 42 29.91 27.42 -0.79
N THR A 43 29.44 27.79 0.41
CA THR A 43 28.64 26.90 1.26
C THR A 43 27.35 26.45 0.57
N LYS A 44 26.67 27.36 -0.14
CA LYS A 44 25.45 27.04 -0.90
C LYS A 44 25.73 26.16 -2.12
N GLN A 45 26.84 26.38 -2.82
CA GLN A 45 27.23 25.54 -3.97
C GLN A 45 27.66 24.13 -3.54
N TYR A 46 28.40 24.00 -2.45
CA TYR A 46 28.74 22.68 -1.88
C TYR A 46 27.49 21.98 -1.34
N GLY A 47 26.57 22.71 -0.70
CA GLY A 47 25.30 22.16 -0.23
C GLY A 47 24.41 21.66 -1.38
N SER A 48 24.28 22.42 -2.47
CA SER A 48 23.44 22.02 -3.61
C SER A 48 24.03 20.85 -4.40
N THR A 49 25.36 20.80 -4.53
CA THR A 49 26.04 19.68 -5.20
C THR A 49 25.97 18.41 -4.36
N LEU A 50 26.15 18.48 -3.04
CA LEU A 50 25.97 17.34 -2.13
C LEU A 50 24.53 16.84 -2.10
N ALA A 51 23.55 17.75 -2.08
CA ALA A 51 22.13 17.37 -2.17
C ALA A 51 21.81 16.70 -3.52
N SER A 52 22.35 17.22 -4.63
CA SER A 52 22.14 16.64 -5.95
C SER A 52 22.80 15.26 -6.10
N THR A 53 24.02 15.07 -5.62
CA THR A 53 24.69 13.75 -5.68
C THR A 53 24.03 12.72 -4.77
N GLY A 54 23.59 13.12 -3.57
CA GLY A 54 22.85 12.27 -2.65
C GLY A 54 21.49 11.82 -3.21
N VAL A 55 20.68 12.74 -3.74
CA VAL A 55 19.39 12.41 -4.37
C VAL A 55 19.60 11.49 -5.58
N ASN A 56 20.60 11.78 -6.43
CA ASN A 56 20.89 10.91 -7.57
C ASN A 56 21.36 9.51 -7.15
N ALA A 57 22.13 9.40 -6.07
CA ALA A 57 22.52 8.10 -5.50
C ALA A 57 21.29 7.32 -4.99
N PHE A 58 20.35 7.99 -4.31
CA PHE A 58 19.07 7.39 -3.88
C PHE A 58 18.24 6.90 -5.07
N MET A 59 18.01 7.75 -6.08
CA MET A 59 17.28 7.37 -7.29
C MET A 59 17.96 6.20 -8.03
N THR A 60 19.29 6.14 -7.99
CA THR A 60 20.08 5.02 -8.56
C THR A 60 19.86 3.73 -7.76
N ALA A 61 19.80 3.81 -6.42
CA ALA A 61 19.49 2.69 -5.55
C ALA A 61 18.07 2.15 -5.82
N GLU A 62 17.07 3.02 -5.86
CA GLU A 62 15.67 2.67 -6.15
C GLU A 62 15.52 2.03 -7.54
N SER A 63 16.19 2.58 -8.55
CA SER A 63 16.22 2.00 -9.90
C SER A 63 16.83 0.59 -9.90
N GLY A 64 17.84 0.35 -9.07
CA GLY A 64 18.44 -0.97 -8.87
C GLY A 64 17.45 -1.98 -8.29
N LEU A 65 16.63 -1.58 -7.32
CA LEU A 65 15.56 -2.43 -6.77
C LEU A 65 14.53 -2.79 -7.83
N ARG A 66 13.98 -1.79 -8.54
CA ARG A 66 12.98 -2.02 -9.60
C ARG A 66 13.52 -2.90 -10.74
N TYR A 67 14.78 -2.70 -11.12
CA TYR A 67 15.44 -3.54 -12.11
C TYR A 67 15.55 -4.99 -11.64
N THR A 68 16.04 -5.19 -10.40
CA THR A 68 16.22 -6.53 -9.82
C THR A 68 14.89 -7.25 -9.66
N GLU A 69 13.85 -6.54 -9.22
CA GLU A 69 12.50 -7.05 -9.12
C GLU A 69 11.98 -7.55 -10.47
N LYS A 70 12.07 -6.73 -11.51
CA LYS A 70 11.69 -7.15 -12.87
C LYS A 70 12.46 -8.41 -13.30
N CYS A 71 13.75 -8.48 -12.99
CA CYS A 71 14.58 -9.62 -13.34
C CYS A 71 14.17 -10.91 -12.65
N LEU A 72 13.93 -10.81 -11.35
CA LEU A 72 13.51 -11.94 -10.52
C LEU A 72 12.12 -12.45 -10.91
N LEU A 73 11.18 -11.56 -11.24
CA LEU A 73 9.79 -11.93 -11.53
C LEU A 73 9.55 -12.34 -12.98
N ASN A 74 10.19 -11.68 -13.95
CA ASN A 74 9.84 -11.84 -15.38
C ASN A 74 10.83 -12.71 -16.17
N ASN A 75 11.90 -13.21 -15.55
CA ASN A 75 12.92 -14.05 -16.21
C ASN A 75 13.44 -13.43 -17.54
N ASP A 76 13.61 -12.11 -17.56
CA ASP A 76 14.02 -11.35 -18.75
C ASP A 76 15.47 -11.73 -19.14
N PRO A 77 15.75 -12.14 -20.39
CA PRO A 77 17.09 -12.55 -20.82
C PRO A 77 18.14 -11.43 -20.74
N ALA A 78 17.72 -10.15 -20.60
CA ALA A 78 18.62 -9.03 -20.34
C ALA A 78 19.06 -8.92 -18.87
N CYS A 79 18.62 -9.83 -18.01
CA CYS A 79 18.93 -9.85 -16.60
C CYS A 79 20.18 -10.66 -16.25
N PRO A 80 20.86 -10.35 -15.14
CA PRO A 80 22.02 -11.11 -14.70
C PRO A 80 21.63 -12.58 -14.47
N ALA A 81 22.49 -13.51 -14.87
CA ALA A 81 22.22 -14.95 -14.74
C ALA A 81 21.86 -15.37 -13.30
N VAL A 82 22.36 -14.64 -12.29
CA VAL A 82 22.02 -14.89 -10.88
C VAL A 82 20.52 -14.75 -10.57
N THR A 83 19.80 -13.92 -11.34
CA THR A 83 18.36 -13.70 -11.15
C THR A 83 17.46 -14.73 -11.84
N ALA A 84 18.02 -15.64 -12.65
CA ALA A 84 17.26 -16.64 -13.38
C ALA A 84 16.97 -17.93 -12.58
N ASN A 85 17.22 -17.93 -11.26
CA ASN A 85 17.08 -19.12 -10.43
C ASN A 85 15.61 -19.33 -10.02
N THR A 86 15.11 -20.55 -10.20
CA THR A 86 13.76 -20.93 -9.74
C THR A 86 13.68 -21.12 -8.23
N ASP A 87 14.81 -21.36 -7.57
CA ASP A 87 14.91 -21.44 -6.11
C ASP A 87 15.66 -20.22 -5.56
N TRP A 88 14.93 -19.33 -4.89
CA TRP A 88 15.50 -18.09 -4.37
C TRP A 88 16.36 -18.28 -3.12
N THR A 89 16.34 -19.46 -2.48
CA THR A 89 17.31 -19.77 -1.40
C THR A 89 18.75 -19.77 -1.87
N LEU A 90 18.97 -19.93 -3.19
CA LEU A 90 20.28 -19.95 -3.82
C LEU A 90 20.77 -18.56 -4.26
N LEU A 91 19.98 -17.50 -4.06
CA LEU A 91 20.36 -16.11 -4.34
C LEU A 91 21.35 -15.60 -3.27
N THR A 92 22.59 -16.10 -3.29
CA THR A 92 23.63 -15.68 -2.33
C THR A 92 24.63 -14.69 -2.91
N VAL A 93 24.64 -14.53 -4.24
CA VAL A 93 25.61 -13.69 -4.95
C VAL A 93 24.93 -12.43 -5.46
N GLY A 94 25.40 -11.28 -4.98
CA GLY A 94 24.98 -9.97 -5.48
C GLY A 94 25.49 -9.67 -6.89
N PHE A 95 25.09 -8.53 -7.44
CA PHE A 95 25.66 -8.03 -8.69
C PHE A 95 25.76 -6.51 -8.70
N THR A 96 26.65 -5.97 -9.53
CA THR A 96 26.80 -4.51 -9.71
C THR A 96 26.52 -4.17 -11.16
N LYS A 97 25.75 -3.12 -11.40
CA LYS A 97 25.44 -2.62 -12.75
C LYS A 97 25.64 -1.12 -12.83
N THR A 98 26.32 -0.68 -13.88
CA THR A 98 26.50 0.74 -14.20
C THR A 98 25.29 1.25 -14.99
N PHE A 99 24.85 2.48 -14.72
CA PHE A 99 23.77 3.13 -15.45
C PHE A 99 24.24 4.45 -16.07
N GLY A 100 23.76 4.74 -17.28
CA GLY A 100 24.11 5.95 -18.04
C GLY A 100 25.57 5.99 -18.50
N SER A 101 26.12 7.19 -18.68
CA SER A 101 27.50 7.45 -19.14
C SER A 101 28.59 7.16 -18.10
N GLY A 102 28.36 6.22 -17.18
CA GLY A 102 29.33 5.78 -16.17
C GLY A 102 29.40 6.61 -14.88
N ASN A 103 28.50 7.59 -14.69
CA ASN A 103 28.50 8.42 -13.49
C ASN A 103 27.73 7.80 -12.30
N GLY A 104 26.95 6.75 -12.55
CA GLY A 104 26.14 6.06 -11.55
C GLY A 104 26.23 4.55 -11.69
N GLN A 105 26.19 3.85 -10.55
CA GLN A 105 26.09 2.39 -10.49
C GLN A 105 25.24 1.99 -9.28
N PHE A 106 24.61 0.83 -9.33
CA PHE A 106 24.00 0.23 -8.15
C PHE A 106 24.59 -1.16 -7.91
N THR A 107 24.69 -1.54 -6.64
CA THR A 107 25.10 -2.88 -6.20
C THR A 107 23.93 -3.52 -5.47
N ILE A 108 23.59 -4.73 -5.88
CA ILE A 108 22.50 -5.52 -5.32
C ILE A 108 23.08 -6.58 -4.42
N THR A 109 22.45 -6.77 -3.27
CA THR A 109 22.68 -7.90 -2.37
C THR A 109 21.34 -8.55 -2.06
N PHE A 110 21.39 -9.86 -1.82
CA PHE A 110 20.23 -10.70 -1.55
C PHE A 110 20.35 -11.28 -0.15
N ALA A 111 19.25 -11.28 0.57
CA ALA A 111 19.07 -12.04 1.81
C ALA A 111 17.83 -12.95 1.61
N PRO A 112 18.05 -14.19 1.13
CA PRO A 112 16.96 -15.14 0.96
C PRO A 112 16.26 -15.43 2.29
N VAL A 113 14.93 -15.48 2.24
CA VAL A 113 14.08 -15.86 3.37
C VAL A 113 13.60 -17.29 3.19
N ASP A 114 13.09 -17.61 1.99
CA ASP A 114 12.65 -18.95 1.58
C ASP A 114 12.79 -19.13 0.05
N SER A 115 12.27 -20.24 -0.51
CA SER A 115 12.36 -20.55 -1.95
C SER A 115 11.64 -19.57 -2.86
N SER A 116 10.78 -18.73 -2.30
CA SER A 116 9.96 -17.74 -3.00
C SER A 116 10.11 -16.32 -2.45
N THR A 117 10.84 -16.09 -1.37
CA THR A 117 10.93 -14.77 -0.72
C THR A 117 12.38 -14.35 -0.56
N VAL A 118 12.72 -13.14 -0.99
CA VAL A 118 14.07 -12.58 -0.86
C VAL A 118 14.01 -11.11 -0.47
N VAL A 119 14.82 -10.69 0.51
CA VAL A 119 15.05 -9.28 0.78
C VAL A 119 16.19 -8.81 -0.12
N VAL A 120 15.91 -7.82 -0.96
CA VAL A 120 16.87 -7.23 -1.89
C VAL A 120 17.31 -5.89 -1.34
N THR A 121 18.61 -5.68 -1.20
CA THR A 121 19.19 -4.40 -0.81
C THR A 121 20.02 -3.84 -1.96
N SER A 122 19.71 -2.60 -2.34
CA SER A 122 20.37 -1.87 -3.42
C SER A 122 21.15 -0.69 -2.86
N VAL A 123 22.44 -0.65 -3.13
CA VAL A 123 23.32 0.47 -2.81
C VAL A 123 23.63 1.23 -4.10
N GLY A 124 22.97 2.38 -4.28
CA GLY A 124 23.21 3.29 -5.38
C GLY A 124 24.40 4.19 -5.11
N THR A 125 25.34 4.27 -6.04
CA THR A 125 26.51 5.16 -6.01
C THR A 125 26.44 6.15 -7.16
N TYR A 126 26.50 7.46 -6.88
CA TYR A 126 26.58 8.50 -7.91
C TYR A 126 27.66 9.52 -7.55
N ARG A 127 28.72 9.61 -8.38
CA ARG A 127 29.88 10.50 -8.17
C ARG A 127 30.44 10.45 -6.73
N GLY A 128 30.54 9.24 -6.17
CA GLY A 128 31.08 8.99 -4.82
C GLY A 128 30.06 9.09 -3.67
N ALA A 129 28.87 9.67 -3.88
CA ALA A 129 27.79 9.60 -2.90
C ALA A 129 27.13 8.22 -2.96
N GLN A 130 26.78 7.65 -1.80
CA GLN A 130 26.10 6.35 -1.68
C GLN A 130 24.80 6.48 -0.91
N GLN A 131 23.79 5.72 -1.33
CA GLN A 131 22.50 5.58 -0.64
C GLN A 131 22.05 4.12 -0.73
N GLU A 132 21.40 3.65 0.32
CA GLU A 132 20.95 2.27 0.46
C GLU A 132 19.43 2.23 0.59
N VAL A 133 18.78 1.32 -0.15
CA VAL A 133 17.35 1.06 -0.07
C VAL A 133 17.14 -0.45 -0.13
N SER A 134 16.22 -0.97 0.69
CA SER A 134 15.88 -2.40 0.71
C SER A 134 14.40 -2.61 0.41
N LYS A 135 14.08 -3.73 -0.25
CA LYS A 135 12.71 -4.18 -0.56
C LYS A 135 12.62 -5.70 -0.47
N THR A 136 11.54 -6.20 0.11
CA THR A 136 11.21 -7.64 0.06
C THR A 136 10.50 -7.95 -1.26
N ILE A 137 10.95 -8.98 -1.97
CA ILE A 137 10.39 -9.44 -3.23
C ILE A 137 9.92 -10.87 -3.01
N ILE A 138 8.75 -11.21 -3.56
CA ILE A 138 8.12 -12.51 -3.39
C ILE A 138 7.81 -13.11 -4.78
N ASN A 139 8.45 -14.22 -5.13
CA ASN A 139 8.22 -15.10 -6.28
C ASN A 139 7.00 -15.99 -6.07
N THR A 140 5.90 -15.41 -5.62
CA THR A 140 4.64 -16.12 -5.67
C THR A 140 3.81 -15.44 -6.72
N SER A 141 3.57 -16.17 -7.79
CA SER A 141 2.42 -15.99 -8.68
C SER A 141 1.11 -15.86 -7.89
N ALA A 142 1.06 -16.31 -6.63
CA ALA A 142 -0.02 -16.02 -5.71
C ALA A 142 0.19 -14.66 -5.02
N CYS A 143 -0.72 -13.72 -5.23
CA CYS A 143 -0.99 -12.58 -4.36
C CYS A 143 -1.25 -13.11 -2.94
N LYS A 144 -0.19 -13.24 -2.13
CA LYS A 144 -0.33 -13.68 -0.75
C LYS A 144 -0.73 -12.47 0.08
N LEU A 145 -1.86 -12.60 0.77
CA LEU A 145 -2.36 -11.65 1.77
C LEU A 145 -1.46 -11.54 3.03
N VAL A 146 -0.16 -11.83 2.93
CA VAL A 146 0.79 -11.81 4.05
C VAL A 146 2.08 -11.16 3.61
N PRO A 147 2.76 -10.37 4.47
CA PRO A 147 2.58 -10.29 5.93
C PRO A 147 1.94 -8.99 6.47
N ASN A 148 1.23 -8.22 5.64
CA ASN A 148 0.78 -6.88 6.01
C ASN A 148 -0.73 -6.79 6.24
N VAL A 149 -1.16 -5.83 7.06
CA VAL A 149 -2.58 -5.52 7.28
C VAL A 149 -3.20 -5.06 5.95
N ILE A 150 -2.54 -4.15 5.27
CA ILE A 150 -2.93 -3.57 4.00
C ILE A 150 -1.67 -3.45 3.15
N THR A 151 -1.69 -4.04 1.97
CA THR A 151 -0.69 -3.84 0.91
C THR A 151 -1.38 -3.09 -0.22
N THR A 152 -0.85 -1.91 -0.58
CA THR A 152 -1.40 -1.08 -1.66
C THR A 152 -0.40 -0.88 -2.79
N CYS A 153 -0.88 -0.70 -4.02
CA CYS A 153 0.00 -0.32 -5.13
C CYS A 153 0.43 1.16 -5.02
N GLY A 154 -0.47 1.99 -4.49
CA GLY A 154 -0.24 3.39 -4.15
C GLY A 154 0.29 3.58 -2.73
N ASN A 155 0.57 4.84 -2.38
CA ASN A 155 0.83 5.22 -1.00
C ASN A 155 -0.51 5.20 -0.22
N PRO A 156 -0.62 4.40 0.84
CA PRO A 156 -1.84 4.35 1.64
C PRO A 156 -2.08 5.70 2.33
N ASN A 157 -3.34 6.12 2.41
CA ASN A 157 -3.76 7.30 3.15
C ASN A 157 -4.27 6.91 4.53
N ILE A 158 -3.39 6.99 5.53
CA ILE A 158 -3.70 6.66 6.93
C ILE A 158 -3.86 7.96 7.72
N HIS A 159 -5.09 8.25 8.16
CA HIS A 159 -5.38 9.42 8.98
C HIS A 159 -4.87 9.22 10.41
N ALA A 160 -4.47 10.31 11.10
CA ALA A 160 -3.84 10.25 12.43
C ALA A 160 -4.69 9.62 13.56
N GLN A 161 -5.98 9.39 13.31
CA GLN A 161 -6.91 8.76 14.26
C GLN A 161 -7.12 7.26 13.99
N ALA A 162 -6.57 6.73 12.89
CA ALA A 162 -6.62 5.30 12.61
C ALA A 162 -5.62 4.56 13.49
N THR A 163 -6.00 3.39 14.00
CA THR A 163 -5.16 2.47 14.74
C THR A 163 -4.82 1.29 13.85
N VAL A 164 -3.53 1.10 13.57
CA VAL A 164 -3.01 -0.03 12.79
C VAL A 164 -2.17 -0.91 13.70
N VAL A 165 -2.57 -2.17 13.86
CA VAL A 165 -1.83 -3.20 14.58
C VAL A 165 -1.22 -4.16 13.56
N GLY A 166 -0.02 -3.82 13.08
CA GLY A 166 0.69 -4.54 12.02
C GLY A 166 1.37 -3.55 11.07
N ASN A 167 1.81 -4.05 9.91
CA ASN A 167 2.45 -3.23 8.89
C ASN A 167 1.44 -2.84 7.80
N VAL A 168 1.60 -1.63 7.27
CA VAL A 168 0.98 -1.21 6.00
C VAL A 168 2.13 -0.85 5.07
N GLU A 169 2.10 -1.38 3.85
CA GLU A 169 3.14 -1.12 2.88
C GLU A 169 2.57 -0.71 1.52
N THR A 170 3.37 0.08 0.81
CA THR A 170 3.23 0.20 -0.63
C THR A 170 3.98 -0.96 -1.27
N GLY A 171 3.25 -1.97 -1.70
CA GLY A 171 3.78 -3.19 -2.28
C GLY A 171 3.79 -3.19 -3.80
N TYR A 172 4.30 -4.28 -4.36
CA TYR A 172 4.08 -4.58 -5.77
C TYR A 172 2.70 -5.18 -5.93
N CYS A 173 1.90 -4.58 -6.80
CA CYS A 173 0.70 -5.22 -7.29
C CYS A 173 0.99 -5.85 -8.66
N PRO A 174 0.55 -7.10 -8.89
CA PRO A 174 0.58 -7.67 -10.23
C PRO A 174 -0.21 -6.79 -11.21
N ALA A 175 -0.02 -7.05 -12.50
CA ALA A 175 -0.71 -6.29 -13.54
C ALA A 175 -2.22 -6.35 -13.29
N THR A 176 -2.87 -5.20 -13.15
CA THR A 176 -4.32 -5.09 -13.01
C THR A 176 -5.03 -5.81 -14.17
N PRO A 177 -6.12 -6.56 -13.93
CA PRO A 177 -6.85 -6.65 -12.67
C PRO A 177 -6.30 -7.69 -11.68
N LEU A 178 -6.37 -7.39 -10.37
CA LEU A 178 -6.07 -8.30 -9.25
C LEU A 178 -7.13 -9.40 -9.06
N VAL A 179 -8.35 -9.13 -9.49
CA VAL A 179 -9.54 -9.98 -9.41
C VAL A 179 -10.14 -10.10 -10.81
N ASP A 180 -10.20 -11.32 -11.31
CA ASP A 180 -10.82 -11.62 -12.59
C ASP A 180 -12.33 -11.31 -12.57
N PRO A 181 -12.90 -10.81 -13.70
CA PRO A 181 -14.34 -10.71 -13.85
C PRO A 181 -15.02 -12.06 -13.67
N ILE A 182 -16.15 -12.04 -12.97
CA ILE A 182 -16.98 -13.19 -12.73
C ILE A 182 -17.58 -13.69 -14.04
N THR A 183 -17.49 -15.00 -14.24
CA THR A 183 -18.29 -15.68 -15.25
C THR A 183 -19.50 -16.32 -14.58
N LEU A 184 -20.66 -15.67 -14.71
CA LEU A 184 -21.93 -16.24 -14.24
C LEU A 184 -22.35 -17.42 -15.14
N PRO A 185 -23.07 -18.42 -14.60
CA PRO A 185 -23.67 -19.47 -15.42
C PRO A 185 -24.57 -18.86 -16.50
N PRO A 186 -24.60 -19.42 -17.72
CA PRO A 186 -25.27 -18.80 -18.86
C PRO A 186 -26.71 -18.42 -18.53
N ASN A 187 -27.02 -17.13 -18.62
CA ASN A 187 -28.35 -16.57 -18.35
C ASN A 187 -29.19 -16.65 -19.64
N PRO A 188 -30.23 -17.51 -19.70
CA PRO A 188 -30.96 -17.69 -20.95
C PRO A 188 -31.91 -16.53 -21.31
N ALA A 189 -32.19 -15.55 -20.42
CA ALA A 189 -33.24 -14.55 -20.71
C ALA A 189 -33.20 -13.20 -19.93
N GLY A 190 -32.09 -12.77 -19.34
CA GLY A 190 -32.03 -11.48 -18.59
C GLY A 190 -32.77 -11.53 -17.23
N CYS A 191 -32.46 -10.63 -16.30
CA CYS A 191 -32.98 -10.65 -14.93
C CYS A 191 -34.16 -9.67 -14.71
N PRO A 192 -35.21 -10.04 -13.94
CA PRO A 192 -35.53 -11.36 -13.38
C PRO A 192 -36.07 -12.37 -14.42
N ASN A 193 -35.76 -13.66 -14.27
CA ASN A 193 -36.40 -14.73 -15.05
C ASN A 193 -36.60 -16.02 -14.24
N LEU A 194 -37.37 -16.99 -14.78
CA LEU A 194 -37.70 -18.25 -14.09
C LEU A 194 -36.49 -19.09 -13.68
N SER A 195 -35.34 -18.93 -14.34
CA SER A 195 -34.09 -19.64 -14.01
C SER A 195 -33.28 -18.93 -12.90
N TYR A 196 -33.55 -17.65 -12.66
CA TYR A 196 -32.93 -16.81 -11.64
C TYR A 196 -34.02 -15.99 -10.90
N PRO A 197 -34.80 -16.60 -9.99
CA PRO A 197 -35.78 -15.85 -9.21
C PRO A 197 -35.09 -14.88 -8.23
N PRO A 198 -35.76 -13.81 -7.79
CA PRO A 198 -35.30 -13.06 -6.62
C PRO A 198 -35.41 -13.93 -5.36
N PHE A 199 -34.41 -13.87 -4.49
CA PHE A 199 -34.46 -14.50 -3.18
C PHE A 199 -35.09 -13.55 -2.15
N LEU A 200 -36.16 -14.01 -1.49
CA LEU A 200 -36.98 -13.21 -0.56
C LEU A 200 -37.02 -13.79 0.88
N GLY A 201 -35.97 -14.46 1.33
CA GLY A 201 -35.72 -14.66 2.77
C GLY A 201 -36.36 -15.87 3.46
N VAL A 202 -36.95 -16.84 2.74
CA VAL A 202 -37.39 -18.11 3.36
C VAL A 202 -37.10 -19.32 2.47
N GLY A 203 -36.42 -20.32 3.05
CA GLY A 203 -36.10 -21.59 2.40
C GLY A 203 -34.95 -21.46 1.41
N PHE A 204 -33.71 -21.54 1.91
CA PHE A 204 -32.52 -21.58 1.07
C PHE A 204 -32.37 -22.99 0.48
N ALA A 205 -32.68 -23.11 -0.81
CA ALA A 205 -32.70 -24.38 -1.54
C ALA A 205 -32.25 -24.19 -2.99
N ALA A 206 -31.91 -25.30 -3.64
CA ALA A 206 -31.55 -25.35 -5.06
C ALA A 206 -32.62 -24.62 -5.92
N PRO A 207 -32.22 -23.91 -7.00
CA PRO A 207 -30.97 -24.06 -7.75
C PRO A 207 -29.78 -23.20 -7.28
N TYR A 208 -29.89 -22.44 -6.18
CA TYR A 208 -28.83 -21.54 -5.66
C TYR A 208 -28.35 -20.50 -6.69
N GLN A 209 -29.24 -20.16 -7.62
CA GLN A 209 -29.07 -19.17 -8.67
C GLN A 209 -30.22 -18.16 -8.52
N TYR A 210 -29.88 -16.91 -8.29
CA TYR A 210 -30.84 -15.84 -8.02
C TYR A 210 -30.54 -14.62 -8.86
N CYS A 211 -31.55 -13.86 -9.27
CA CYS A 211 -31.28 -12.58 -9.94
C CYS A 211 -30.79 -11.55 -8.93
N SER A 212 -31.48 -11.45 -7.79
CA SER A 212 -31.09 -10.59 -6.68
C SER A 212 -31.40 -11.28 -5.36
N TRP A 213 -30.69 -10.90 -4.31
CA TRP A 213 -30.97 -11.33 -2.96
C TRP A 213 -31.21 -10.08 -2.11
N THR A 214 -32.42 -9.90 -1.61
CA THR A 214 -32.72 -8.85 -0.63
C THR A 214 -33.32 -9.48 0.60
N GLN A 215 -32.72 -9.23 1.76
CA GLN A 215 -33.20 -9.75 3.04
C GLN A 215 -33.15 -8.65 4.09
N LEU A 216 -34.30 -8.34 4.68
CA LEU A 216 -34.43 -7.30 5.70
C LEU A 216 -34.37 -7.87 7.12
N LEU A 217 -34.83 -9.10 7.33
CA LEU A 217 -34.90 -9.73 8.65
C LEU A 217 -34.76 -11.25 8.51
N GLY A 218 -34.59 -11.92 9.65
CA GLY A 218 -34.54 -13.38 9.73
C GLY A 218 -33.13 -13.92 9.52
N ASN A 219 -32.99 -15.24 9.73
CA ASN A 219 -31.72 -15.95 9.60
C ASN A 219 -31.80 -16.98 8.46
N VAL A 220 -30.86 -16.90 7.52
CA VAL A 220 -30.67 -17.89 6.47
C VAL A 220 -29.45 -18.74 6.81
N ILE A 221 -29.66 -20.05 6.91
CA ILE A 221 -28.57 -21.00 7.15
C ILE A 221 -28.19 -21.63 5.81
N ILE A 222 -26.93 -21.46 5.42
CA ILE A 222 -26.35 -22.08 4.24
C ILE A 222 -25.41 -23.18 4.69
N ASN A 223 -25.67 -24.42 4.24
CA ASN A 223 -24.81 -25.56 4.52
C ASN A 223 -24.04 -25.92 3.24
N GLY A 224 -22.72 -25.82 3.30
CA GLY A 224 -21.80 -26.22 2.23
C GLY A 224 -21.47 -27.71 2.22
N PRO A 225 -20.68 -28.19 1.25
CA PRO A 225 -20.03 -27.40 0.20
C PRO A 225 -21.04 -26.85 -0.83
N LEU A 226 -21.00 -25.54 -1.11
CA LEU A 226 -21.95 -24.92 -2.04
C LEU A 226 -21.43 -23.65 -2.71
N THR A 227 -21.82 -23.42 -3.97
CA THR A 227 -21.68 -22.13 -4.64
C THR A 227 -23.06 -21.51 -4.91
N VAL A 228 -23.22 -20.23 -4.55
CA VAL A 228 -24.42 -19.42 -4.78
C VAL A 228 -24.11 -18.38 -5.84
N TYR A 229 -24.95 -18.27 -6.87
CA TYR A 229 -24.81 -17.27 -7.92
C TYR A 229 -25.93 -16.24 -7.80
N ILE A 230 -25.55 -14.97 -7.78
CA ILE A 230 -26.46 -13.82 -7.73
C ILE A 230 -26.11 -12.94 -8.94
N ALA A 231 -27.04 -12.79 -9.88
CA ALA A 231 -26.70 -12.13 -11.15
C ALA A 231 -26.55 -10.61 -11.00
N GLU A 232 -27.39 -9.99 -10.19
CA GLU A 232 -27.38 -8.55 -9.88
C GLU A 232 -26.75 -8.34 -8.51
N LYS A 233 -27.52 -7.89 -7.52
CA LYS A 233 -27.03 -7.44 -6.21
C LYS A 233 -27.50 -8.32 -5.06
N MET A 234 -26.72 -8.28 -3.97
CA MET A 234 -27.08 -8.86 -2.67
C MET A 234 -27.15 -7.74 -1.62
N GLU A 235 -28.29 -7.63 -0.96
CA GLU A 235 -28.56 -6.62 0.08
C GLU A 235 -29.11 -7.30 1.34
N LEU A 236 -28.40 -7.12 2.44
CA LEU A 236 -28.85 -7.50 3.78
C LEU A 236 -29.01 -6.23 4.61
N GLU A 237 -30.18 -6.05 5.21
CA GLU A 237 -30.50 -4.84 5.99
C GLU A 237 -31.04 -5.21 7.37
N LEU A 238 -31.21 -4.18 8.20
CA LEU A 238 -31.69 -4.28 9.59
C LEU A 238 -30.97 -5.41 10.33
N PHE A 239 -31.68 -6.45 10.73
CA PHE A 239 -31.13 -7.58 11.48
C PHE A 239 -31.13 -8.87 10.65
N ALA A 240 -31.01 -8.76 9.33
CA ALA A 240 -30.83 -9.92 8.47
C ALA A 240 -29.53 -10.66 8.81
N GLN A 241 -29.64 -11.98 8.95
CA GLN A 241 -28.52 -12.84 9.31
C GLN A 241 -28.33 -13.93 8.27
N ILE A 242 -27.07 -14.24 7.99
CA ILE A 242 -26.67 -15.46 7.28
C ILE A 242 -25.71 -16.23 8.15
N THR A 243 -25.97 -17.52 8.32
CA THR A 243 -25.07 -18.46 8.99
C THR A 243 -24.47 -19.39 7.94
N ILE A 244 -23.14 -19.36 7.78
CA ILE A 244 -22.39 -20.23 6.88
C ILE A 244 -21.86 -21.43 7.66
N ASN A 245 -22.34 -22.62 7.34
CA ASN A 245 -21.84 -23.89 7.87
C ASN A 245 -21.17 -24.68 6.75
N GLY A 246 -19.90 -25.06 6.89
CA GLY A 246 -19.13 -25.69 5.81
C GLY A 246 -18.60 -24.68 4.80
N ASP A 247 -18.19 -25.16 3.62
CA ASP A 247 -17.48 -24.34 2.62
C ASP A 247 -18.47 -23.71 1.62
N VAL A 248 -18.55 -22.38 1.60
CA VAL A 248 -19.51 -21.67 0.76
C VAL A 248 -18.82 -20.61 -0.08
N THR A 249 -19.16 -20.55 -1.36
CA THR A 249 -18.80 -19.45 -2.26
C THR A 249 -20.06 -18.68 -2.65
N ILE A 250 -20.06 -17.36 -2.47
CA ILE A 250 -21.11 -16.46 -2.96
C ILE A 250 -20.49 -15.65 -4.10
N VAL A 251 -21.09 -15.76 -5.28
CA VAL A 251 -20.67 -15.11 -6.52
C VAL A 251 -21.75 -14.12 -6.93
N THR A 252 -21.41 -12.83 -7.04
CA THR A 252 -22.38 -11.76 -7.33
C THR A 252 -21.90 -10.90 -8.50
N GLY A 253 -22.70 -10.77 -9.56
CA GLY A 253 -22.32 -9.97 -10.74
C GLY A 253 -22.36 -8.45 -10.53
N ASN A 254 -22.75 -7.99 -9.35
CA ASN A 254 -22.81 -6.57 -8.95
C ASN A 254 -22.52 -6.45 -7.44
N ASP A 255 -22.99 -5.37 -6.82
CA ASP A 255 -22.75 -5.01 -5.43
C ASP A 255 -23.25 -6.04 -4.39
N ILE A 256 -22.49 -6.17 -3.31
CA ILE A 256 -22.92 -6.79 -2.05
C ILE A 256 -22.92 -5.72 -0.97
N THR A 257 -24.05 -5.50 -0.31
CA THR A 257 -24.23 -4.47 0.72
C THR A 257 -24.87 -5.06 1.96
N LEU A 258 -24.26 -4.84 3.12
CA LEU A 258 -24.81 -5.16 4.43
C LEU A 258 -24.91 -3.86 5.25
N VAL A 259 -26.09 -3.59 5.81
CA VAL A 259 -26.36 -2.37 6.60
C VAL A 259 -27.20 -2.67 7.84
N ASP A 260 -27.25 -1.71 8.77
CA ASP A 260 -28.17 -1.64 9.92
C ASP A 260 -28.09 -2.81 10.92
N ASN A 261 -26.91 -3.40 11.15
CA ASN A 261 -26.64 -4.63 11.93
C ASN A 261 -26.82 -5.96 11.17
N ALA A 262 -26.95 -5.93 9.85
CA ALA A 262 -26.95 -7.14 9.06
C ALA A 262 -25.63 -7.91 9.25
N SER A 263 -25.69 -9.25 9.32
CA SER A 263 -24.51 -10.04 9.64
C SER A 263 -24.38 -11.35 8.87
N ILE A 264 -23.13 -11.71 8.56
CA ILE A 264 -22.75 -13.03 8.09
C ILE A 264 -21.82 -13.66 9.13
N THR A 265 -22.28 -14.76 9.73
CA THR A 265 -21.51 -15.55 10.69
C THR A 265 -20.93 -16.78 10.01
N VAL A 266 -19.62 -16.96 10.08
CA VAL A 266 -18.90 -18.01 9.34
C VAL A 266 -18.38 -19.10 10.28
N ASN A 267 -19.04 -20.25 10.29
CA ASN A 267 -18.63 -21.44 11.06
C ASN A 267 -17.73 -22.40 10.26
N GLY A 268 -17.81 -22.36 8.92
CA GLY A 268 -16.94 -23.10 8.00
C GLY A 268 -15.97 -22.18 7.26
N THR A 269 -16.00 -22.16 5.94
CA THR A 269 -15.27 -21.19 5.11
C THR A 269 -16.23 -20.43 4.20
N LEU A 270 -15.90 -19.17 3.92
CA LEU A 270 -16.64 -18.29 3.05
C LEU A 270 -15.69 -17.65 2.03
N THR A 271 -16.07 -17.73 0.77
CA THR A 271 -15.51 -16.89 -0.29
C THR A 271 -16.62 -16.02 -0.86
N ILE A 272 -16.39 -14.72 -0.89
CA ILE A 272 -17.25 -13.76 -1.59
C ILE A 272 -16.50 -13.31 -2.84
N HIS A 273 -17.10 -13.46 -4.01
CA HIS A 273 -16.60 -12.90 -5.27
C HIS A 273 -17.68 -11.96 -5.84
N THR A 274 -17.35 -10.68 -5.94
CA THR A 274 -18.21 -9.65 -6.55
C THR A 274 -17.47 -8.96 -7.68
N ASP A 275 -18.16 -8.64 -8.79
CA ASP A 275 -17.60 -7.87 -9.90
C ASP A 275 -17.42 -6.39 -9.55
N GLU A 276 -18.26 -5.90 -8.62
CA GLU A 276 -18.29 -4.49 -8.24
C GLU A 276 -17.77 -4.33 -6.82
N LYS A 277 -18.62 -3.95 -5.86
CA LYS A 277 -18.18 -3.59 -4.51
C LYS A 277 -18.76 -4.48 -3.42
N LEU A 278 -17.99 -4.59 -2.33
CA LEU A 278 -18.50 -5.04 -1.03
C LEU A 278 -18.59 -3.85 -0.09
N LYS A 279 -19.76 -3.66 0.53
CA LYS A 279 -20.01 -2.56 1.47
C LYS A 279 -20.60 -3.06 2.78
N LEU A 280 -20.00 -2.65 3.91
CA LEU A 280 -20.53 -2.85 5.27
C LEU A 280 -20.74 -1.48 5.93
N GLU A 281 -21.94 -1.19 6.42
CA GLU A 281 -22.25 0.04 7.15
C GLU A 281 -23.12 -0.22 8.39
N ASP A 282 -23.20 0.76 9.28
CA ASP A 282 -24.12 0.81 10.41
C ASP A 282 -24.11 -0.49 11.23
N GLN A 283 -22.95 -0.84 11.78
CA GLN A 283 -22.72 -2.04 12.60
C GLN A 283 -22.88 -3.38 11.86
N ALA A 284 -22.97 -3.37 10.53
CA ALA A 284 -22.96 -4.60 9.74
C ALA A 284 -21.65 -5.38 9.92
N SER A 285 -21.74 -6.72 9.86
CA SER A 285 -20.57 -7.56 10.13
C SER A 285 -20.43 -8.79 9.24
N ILE A 286 -19.19 -9.13 8.90
CA ILE A 286 -18.79 -10.45 8.42
C ILE A 286 -17.76 -10.97 9.40
N ASN A 287 -18.16 -11.94 10.22
CA ASN A 287 -17.37 -12.36 11.35
C ASN A 287 -17.27 -13.88 11.45
N VAL A 288 -16.18 -14.31 12.07
CA VAL A 288 -15.87 -15.69 12.40
C VAL A 288 -15.93 -15.82 13.92
N PRO A 289 -16.79 -16.66 14.51
CA PRO A 289 -16.90 -16.76 15.97
C PRO A 289 -15.59 -17.13 16.69
N SER A 290 -14.70 -17.86 16.03
CA SER A 290 -13.37 -18.17 16.57
C SER A 290 -12.37 -17.01 16.47
N GLY A 291 -12.70 -15.94 15.74
CA GLY A 291 -11.81 -14.83 15.40
C GLY A 291 -10.70 -15.19 14.40
N ASP A 292 -10.73 -16.38 13.80
CA ASP A 292 -9.70 -16.83 12.86
C ASP A 292 -9.97 -16.27 11.46
N PRO A 293 -9.16 -15.32 10.95
CA PRO A 293 -9.39 -14.69 9.65
C PRO A 293 -9.11 -15.62 8.47
N ALA A 294 -8.62 -16.85 8.71
CA ALA A 294 -8.40 -17.85 7.67
C ALA A 294 -9.64 -18.27 6.88
N ARG A 295 -10.81 -18.08 7.47
CA ARG A 295 -12.06 -18.66 6.99
C ARG A 295 -12.85 -17.78 6.03
N VAL A 296 -12.43 -16.54 5.82
CA VAL A 296 -13.15 -15.59 4.98
C VAL A 296 -12.21 -14.97 3.96
N LEU A 297 -12.61 -14.96 2.70
CA LEU A 297 -11.93 -14.29 1.61
C LEU A 297 -12.95 -13.49 0.79
N VAL A 298 -12.62 -12.24 0.50
CA VAL A 298 -13.36 -11.37 -0.40
C VAL A 298 -12.51 -11.06 -1.62
N LEU A 299 -13.07 -11.29 -2.80
CA LEU A 299 -12.54 -10.91 -4.10
C LEU A 299 -13.51 -9.89 -4.69
N ALA A 300 -13.12 -8.61 -4.75
CA ALA A 300 -13.97 -7.53 -5.24
C ALA A 300 -13.38 -6.88 -6.51
N GLY A 301 -14.09 -7.00 -7.62
CA GLY A 301 -13.67 -6.52 -8.93
C GLY A 301 -13.55 -4.99 -9.04
N ASN A 302 -14.12 -4.25 -8.09
CA ASN A 302 -13.95 -2.80 -7.99
C ASN A 302 -13.38 -2.39 -6.62
N HIS A 303 -14.19 -2.16 -5.58
CA HIS A 303 -13.72 -1.62 -4.30
C HIS A 303 -14.40 -2.25 -3.08
N VAL A 304 -13.81 -2.05 -1.89
CA VAL A 304 -14.35 -2.51 -0.61
C VAL A 304 -14.45 -1.35 0.38
N GLU A 305 -15.61 -1.23 1.02
CA GLU A 305 -15.95 -0.12 1.91
C GLU A 305 -16.51 -0.61 3.25
N PHE A 306 -15.86 -0.24 4.35
CA PHE A 306 -16.29 -0.53 5.72
C PHE A 306 -16.47 0.78 6.49
N HIS A 307 -17.69 1.04 6.94
CA HIS A 307 -18.06 2.28 7.62
C HIS A 307 -18.84 2.02 8.91
N ASP A 308 -18.88 3.03 9.78
CA ASP A 308 -19.87 3.19 10.86
C ASP A 308 -19.99 1.96 11.76
N ASP A 309 -18.96 1.70 12.57
CA ASP A 309 -18.86 0.57 13.51
C ASP A 309 -18.94 -0.84 12.85
N SER A 310 -18.83 -0.94 11.52
CA SER A 310 -18.82 -2.25 10.85
C SER A 310 -17.61 -3.11 11.24
N VAL A 311 -17.79 -4.44 11.20
CA VAL A 311 -16.78 -5.42 11.60
C VAL A 311 -16.51 -6.42 10.50
N PHE A 312 -15.27 -6.55 10.07
CA PHE A 312 -14.84 -7.56 9.11
C PHE A 312 -13.67 -8.39 9.63
N VAL A 313 -13.76 -9.71 9.52
CA VAL A 313 -12.70 -10.67 9.85
C VAL A 313 -12.42 -11.56 8.64
N GLY A 314 -11.28 -11.40 7.98
CA GLY A 314 -10.95 -12.15 6.76
C GLY A 314 -9.86 -11.55 5.88
N GLY A 315 -9.62 -12.17 4.73
CA GLY A 315 -8.81 -11.64 3.63
C GLY A 315 -9.62 -10.80 2.65
N VAL A 316 -9.04 -9.73 2.11
CA VAL A 316 -9.66 -8.90 1.06
C VAL A 316 -8.70 -8.69 -0.10
N ILE A 317 -9.17 -8.88 -1.32
CA ILE A 317 -8.45 -8.56 -2.54
C ILE A 317 -9.38 -7.76 -3.43
N THR A 318 -8.94 -6.59 -3.87
CA THR A 318 -9.77 -5.71 -4.67
C THR A 318 -8.99 -4.95 -5.72
N ASN A 319 -9.58 -4.72 -6.89
CA ASN A 319 -8.90 -4.08 -8.02
C ASN A 319 -8.65 -2.57 -7.85
N ASN A 320 -9.39 -1.89 -6.97
CA ASN A 320 -9.35 -0.43 -6.89
C ASN A 320 -8.97 0.03 -5.48
N HIS A 321 -9.91 0.06 -4.53
CA HIS A 321 -9.56 0.59 -3.22
C HIS A 321 -10.24 -0.16 -2.07
N ILE A 322 -9.54 -0.19 -0.95
CA ILE A 322 -10.12 -0.53 0.34
C ILE A 322 -10.22 0.74 1.19
N LYS A 323 -11.40 1.00 1.73
CA LYS A 323 -11.68 2.18 2.55
C LYS A 323 -12.36 1.80 3.84
N LEU A 324 -11.74 2.18 4.94
CA LEU A 324 -12.24 2.03 6.29
C LEU A 324 -12.50 3.43 6.87
N ARG A 325 -13.67 3.69 7.48
CA ARG A 325 -13.93 4.95 8.20
C ARG A 325 -14.88 4.77 9.39
N ASN A 326 -14.95 5.80 10.23
CA ASN A 326 -15.94 5.94 11.31
C ASN A 326 -16.02 4.70 12.20
N ASP A 327 -14.93 4.44 12.93
CA ASP A 327 -14.88 3.37 13.93
C ASP A 327 -15.00 1.93 13.37
N ALA A 328 -14.94 1.76 12.04
CA ALA A 328 -14.92 0.43 11.43
C ALA A 328 -13.69 -0.41 11.88
N VAL A 329 -13.92 -1.71 12.06
CA VAL A 329 -12.94 -2.68 12.56
C VAL A 329 -12.65 -3.74 11.51
N PHE A 330 -11.39 -3.89 11.16
CA PHE A 330 -10.87 -4.87 10.22
C PHE A 330 -9.82 -5.75 10.88
N THR A 331 -10.00 -7.06 10.83
CA THR A 331 -9.00 -8.04 11.30
C THR A 331 -8.66 -9.01 10.18
N GLY A 332 -7.43 -8.96 9.68
CA GLY A 332 -7.01 -9.78 8.56
C GLY A 332 -5.93 -9.12 7.73
N ALA A 333 -6.02 -9.29 6.42
CA ALA A 333 -5.10 -8.67 5.48
C ALA A 333 -5.81 -8.31 4.18
N ALA A 334 -5.35 -7.24 3.54
CA ALA A 334 -5.96 -6.72 2.33
C ALA A 334 -4.92 -6.35 1.26
N ILE A 335 -5.28 -6.57 -0.01
CA ILE A 335 -4.53 -6.10 -1.18
C ILE A 335 -5.47 -5.23 -2.04
N ALA A 336 -5.04 -4.03 -2.39
CA ALA A 336 -5.80 -3.07 -3.19
C ALA A 336 -4.89 -2.13 -4.01
N ASP A 337 -5.43 -1.41 -5.00
CA ASP A 337 -4.67 -0.33 -5.66
C ASP A 337 -4.42 0.85 -4.73
N ASP A 338 -5.45 1.25 -3.98
CA ASP A 338 -5.42 2.31 -2.97
C ASP A 338 -5.99 1.83 -1.63
N GLY A 339 -5.47 2.38 -0.53
CA GLY A 339 -5.88 2.01 0.82
C GLY A 339 -6.08 3.24 1.68
N ARG A 340 -7.26 3.37 2.25
CA ARG A 340 -7.65 4.54 3.03
C ARG A 340 -8.21 4.16 4.39
N LEU A 341 -7.59 4.66 5.45
CA LEU A 341 -8.02 4.47 6.83
C LEU A 341 -8.32 5.84 7.43
N ASP A 342 -9.60 6.14 7.60
CA ASP A 342 -10.08 7.40 8.17
C ASP A 342 -10.62 7.20 9.59
N LYS A 343 -10.71 8.29 10.37
CA LYS A 343 -11.54 8.47 11.58
C LYS A 343 -11.73 7.22 12.45
N ASN A 344 -10.88 7.08 13.48
CA ASN A 344 -11.00 6.08 14.56
C ASN A 344 -11.08 4.61 14.10
N THR A 345 -10.73 4.30 12.86
CA THR A 345 -10.73 2.93 12.37
C THR A 345 -9.66 2.09 13.05
N THR A 346 -9.93 0.79 13.18
CA THR A 346 -8.97 -0.18 13.71
C THR A 346 -8.71 -1.25 12.66
N ALA A 347 -7.46 -1.41 12.25
CA ALA A 347 -7.03 -2.44 11.31
C ALA A 347 -5.95 -3.30 11.97
N THR A 348 -6.21 -4.59 12.16
CA THR A 348 -5.31 -5.54 12.83
C THR A 348 -4.88 -6.64 11.88
N HIS A 349 -3.58 -6.93 11.82
CA HIS A 349 -3.04 -7.94 10.94
C HIS A 349 -3.48 -9.34 11.38
N GLY A 350 -4.04 -10.10 10.45
CA GLY A 350 -4.31 -11.52 10.60
C GLY A 350 -3.43 -12.32 9.67
N SER A 351 -2.39 -12.99 10.20
CA SER A 351 -1.40 -13.72 9.40
C SER A 351 -1.95 -14.94 8.66
N THR A 352 -3.19 -15.34 8.95
CA THR A 352 -3.87 -16.44 8.28
C THR A 352 -4.96 -15.95 7.34
N ALA A 353 -5.13 -14.65 7.11
CA ALA A 353 -6.27 -14.09 6.38
C ALA A 353 -6.56 -14.80 5.04
N GLY A 354 -7.77 -15.36 4.92
CA GLY A 354 -8.27 -16.05 3.73
C GLY A 354 -7.61 -17.38 3.36
N VAL A 355 -6.57 -17.86 4.07
CA VAL A 355 -5.75 -19.01 3.62
C VAL A 355 -6.51 -20.32 3.47
N ASN A 356 -7.65 -20.48 4.16
CA ASN A 356 -8.48 -21.69 4.08
C ASN A 356 -9.67 -21.52 3.11
N SER A 357 -9.90 -20.31 2.58
CA SER A 357 -11.03 -20.05 1.71
C SER A 357 -10.78 -20.61 0.30
N PRO A 358 -11.83 -21.16 -0.34
CA PRO A 358 -11.80 -21.42 -1.78
C PRO A 358 -11.31 -20.18 -2.55
N MET A 359 -10.57 -20.40 -3.64
CA MET A 359 -10.05 -19.32 -4.50
C MET A 359 -8.91 -18.46 -3.91
N TYR A 360 -8.40 -18.77 -2.72
CA TYR A 360 -7.18 -18.12 -2.20
C TYR A 360 -5.98 -18.24 -3.15
N ASN A 361 -5.89 -19.33 -3.91
CA ASN A 361 -4.83 -19.54 -4.91
C ASN A 361 -5.14 -18.91 -6.28
N GLN A 362 -6.33 -18.32 -6.47
CA GLN A 362 -6.70 -17.68 -7.74
C GLN A 362 -6.20 -16.25 -7.85
N CYS A 363 -5.50 -15.75 -6.85
CA CYS A 363 -4.79 -14.49 -6.90
C CYS A 363 -3.53 -14.67 -7.76
N LEU A 364 -3.71 -15.04 -9.02
CA LEU A 364 -2.68 -15.43 -9.98
C LEU A 364 -2.07 -14.17 -10.66
N PRO A 365 -0.87 -14.30 -11.25
CA PRO A 365 -0.04 -13.18 -11.71
C PRO A 365 -0.40 -12.68 -13.12
#